data_AF-A0A0A2BHE2-F1
#
_entry.id   AF-A0A0A2BHE2-F1
#
_cell.length_a   1.000
_cell.length_b   1.000
_cell.length_c   1.000
_cell.angle_alpha   90.00
_cell.angle_beta   90.00
_cell.angle_gamma   90.00
#
_symmetry.space_group_name_H-M   'P 1'
#
loop_
_entity.id
_entity.type
_entity.pdbx_description
1 polymer ?
#
loop_
_entity_poly.entity_id
_entity_poly.type
_entity_poly.pdbx_seq_one_letter_code
_entity_poly.pdbx_strand_id
1 'polypeptide(L)' 'MKKCFASCGTYMNKPGEQAKVDVQKSMNDAFSKIDKAVKRGVLHSNAGANQKSRLSAAVKKAIEPVVNN' A
#
# COMPACT_ATOMS: atom_id res chain seq x y z
N MET A 1 -3.91 -7.44 3.74
CA MET A 1 -3.99 -6.06 3.21
C MET A 1 -4.59 -5.06 4.20
N LYS A 2 -5.51 -5.42 5.10
CA LYS A 2 -6.09 -4.50 6.13
C LYS A 2 -5.06 -3.64 6.88
N LYS A 3 -3.88 -4.17 7.19
CA LYS A 3 -2.80 -3.43 7.87
C LYS A 3 -2.31 -2.20 7.10
N CYS A 4 -2.17 -2.29 5.76
CA CYS A 4 -1.74 -1.16 4.94
C CYS A 4 -2.81 -0.05 4.91
N PHE A 5 -4.08 -0.42 4.78
CA PHE A 5 -5.19 0.54 4.84
C PHE A 5 -5.34 1.18 6.22
N ALA A 6 -5.11 0.44 7.31
CA ALA A 6 -5.11 0.99 8.66
C ALA A 6 -3.98 2.02 8.84
N SER A 7 -2.76 1.73 8.37
CA SER A 7 -1.64 2.67 8.42
C SER A 7 -1.91 3.94 7.60
N CYS A 8 -2.54 3.83 6.42
CA CYS A 8 -2.98 5.01 5.65
C CYS A 8 -4.01 5.85 6.43
N GLY A 9 -4.95 5.21 7.13
CA GLY A 9 -5.92 5.90 7.98
C GLY A 9 -5.24 6.65 9.14
N THR A 10 -4.23 6.05 9.78
CA THR A 10 -3.44 6.72 10.83
C THR A 10 -2.67 7.92 10.29
N TYR A 11 -2.06 7.81 9.11
CA TYR A 11 -1.36 8.91 8.45
C TYR A 11 -2.29 10.07 8.11
N MET A 12 -3.50 9.81 7.61
CA MET A 12 -4.48 10.87 7.32
C MET A 12 -4.93 11.62 8.58
N ASN A 13 -5.00 10.95 9.74
CA ASN A 13 -5.39 11.57 11.01
C ASN A 13 -4.23 12.31 11.71
N LYS A 14 -2.99 11.83 11.54
CA LYS A 14 -1.78 12.43 12.10
C LYS A 14 -0.65 12.36 11.07
N PRO A 15 -0.58 13.33 10.14
CA PRO A 15 0.50 13.39 9.18
C PRO A 15 1.82 13.65 9.92
N GLY A 16 2.78 12.75 9.75
CA GLY A 16 4.09 12.83 10.39
C GLY A 16 5.09 11.92 9.69
N GLU A 17 6.38 12.24 9.80
CA GLU A 17 7.45 11.53 9.07
C GLU A 17 7.51 10.04 9.46
N GLN A 18 7.34 9.75 10.75
CA GLN A 18 7.24 8.37 11.25
C GLN A 18 6.05 7.61 10.64
N ALA A 19 4.91 8.27 10.49
CA ALA A 19 3.72 7.66 9.91
C ALA A 19 3.88 7.40 8.40
N LYS A 20 4.69 8.20 7.67
CA LYS A 20 5.08 7.88 6.28
C LYS A 20 5.90 6.60 6.20
N VAL A 21 6.91 6.48 7.08
CA VAL A 21 7.77 5.29 7.17
C VAL A 21 6.93 4.04 7.45
N ASP A 22 5.96 4.14 8.36
CA ASP A 22 5.08 3.03 8.72
C ASP A 22 4.14 2.63 7.57
N VAL A 23 3.62 3.58 6.80
CA VAL A 23 2.83 3.33 5.58
C VAL A 23 3.68 2.63 4.53
N GLN A 24 4.90 3.12 4.26
CA GLN A 24 5.81 2.53 3.28
C GLN A 24 6.21 1.10 3.67
N LYS A 25 6.54 0.87 4.95
CA LYS A 25 6.86 -0.46 5.47
C LYS A 25 5.68 -1.42 5.32
N SER A 26 4.48 -0.96 5.66
CA SER A 26 3.25 -1.73 5.52
C SER A 26 2.94 -2.08 4.06
N MET A 27 3.28 -1.19 3.11
CA MET A 27 3.14 -1.42 1.68
C MET A 27 4.14 -2.48 1.18
N ASN A 28 5.41 -2.39 1.57
CA ASN A 28 6.44 -3.36 1.19
C ASN A 28 6.09 -4.79 1.68
N ASP A 29 5.57 -4.90 2.90
CA ASP A 29 5.08 -6.17 3.45
C ASP A 29 3.89 -6.72 2.66
N ALA A 30 2.99 -5.85 2.19
CA ALA A 30 1.85 -6.24 1.37
C ALA A 30 2.30 -6.76 -0.02
N PHE A 31 3.22 -6.07 -0.68
CA PHE A 31 3.78 -6.51 -1.96
C PHE A 31 4.50 -7.84 -1.84
N SER A 32 5.33 -8.00 -0.81
CA SER A 32 6.04 -9.26 -0.54
C SER A 32 5.09 -10.45 -0.39
N LYS A 33 3.91 -10.25 0.22
CA LYS A 33 2.88 -11.30 0.35
C LYS A 33 2.21 -11.61 -0.98
N ILE A 34 1.91 -10.59 -1.79
CA ILE A 34 1.33 -10.76 -3.13
C ILE A 34 2.32 -11.54 -4.02
N ASP A 35 3.59 -11.16 -4.00
CA ASP A 35 4.61 -11.84 -4.80
C ASP A 35 4.83 -13.29 -4.39
N LYS A 36 4.80 -13.56 -3.08
CA LYS A 36 4.81 -14.94 -2.58
C LYS A 36 3.59 -15.71 -3.05
N ALA A 37 2.39 -15.12 -3.05
CA ALA A 37 1.18 -15.78 -3.53
C ALA A 37 1.22 -16.07 -5.04
N VAL A 38 1.73 -15.12 -5.84
CA VAL A 38 1.93 -15.29 -7.29
C VAL A 38 2.97 -16.38 -7.56
N LYS A 39 4.12 -16.33 -6.87
CA LYS A 39 5.19 -17.34 -7.01
C LYS A 39 4.72 -18.75 -6.64
N ARG A 40 3.80 -18.87 -5.68
CA ARG A 40 3.22 -20.14 -5.24
C ARG A 40 2.02 -20.60 -6.09
N GLY A 41 1.65 -19.85 -7.13
CA GLY A 41 0.53 -20.18 -8.02
C GLY A 41 -0.86 -20.00 -7.39
N VAL A 42 -0.95 -19.44 -6.18
CA VAL A 42 -2.23 -19.18 -5.49
C VAL A 42 -3.00 -18.04 -6.17
N LEU A 43 -2.27 -17.14 -6.84
CA LEU A 43 -2.84 -15.97 -7.49
C LEU A 43 -2.22 -15.80 -8.88
N HIS A 44 -3.04 -15.47 -9.89
CA HIS A 44 -2.55 -15.19 -11.22
C HIS A 44 -1.73 -13.89 -11.26
N SER A 45 -0.72 -13.81 -12.13
CA SER A 45 0.17 -12.64 -12.27
C SER A 45 -0.60 -11.34 -12.50
N ASN A 46 -1.61 -11.34 -13.37
CA ASN A 46 -2.44 -10.15 -13.62
C ASN A 46 -3.23 -9.72 -12.39
N ALA A 47 -3.76 -10.68 -11.61
CA ALA A 47 -4.44 -10.37 -10.37
C ALA A 47 -3.46 -9.76 -9.35
N GLY A 48 -2.22 -10.23 -9.33
CA GLY A 48 -1.16 -9.71 -8.46
C GLY A 48 -0.79 -8.27 -8.83
N ALA A 49 -0.60 -8.02 -10.13
CA ALA A 49 -0.34 -6.68 -10.66
C ALA A 49 -1.48 -5.71 -10.33
N ASN A 50 -2.75 -6.12 -10.54
CA ASN A 50 -3.92 -5.32 -10.21
C ASN A 50 -3.99 -4.98 -8.71
N GLN A 51 -3.70 -5.93 -7.83
CA GLN A 51 -3.68 -5.69 -6.38
C GLN A 51 -2.57 -4.73 -5.97
N LYS A 52 -1.36 -4.87 -6.55
CA LYS A 52 -0.26 -3.93 -6.31
C LYS A 52 -0.59 -2.52 -6.76
N SER A 53 -1.13 -2.38 -7.98
CA SER A 53 -1.55 -1.09 -8.54
C SER A 53 -2.56 -0.37 -7.63
N ARG A 54 -3.58 -1.08 -7.16
CA ARG A 54 -4.58 -0.52 -6.22
C ARG A 54 -3.97 -0.05 -4.90
N LEU A 55 -3.02 -0.81 -4.34
CA LEU A 55 -2.33 -0.44 -3.10
C LEU A 55 -1.45 0.80 -3.30
N SER A 56 -0.67 0.85 -4.39
CA SER A 56 0.14 2.03 -4.74
C SER A 56 -0.72 3.29 -4.90
N ALA A 57 -1.85 3.19 -5.60
CA ALA A 57 -2.76 4.31 -5.79
C ALA A 57 -3.34 4.82 -4.46
N ALA A 58 -3.70 3.91 -3.54
CA ALA A 58 -4.22 4.27 -2.22
C ALA A 58 -3.15 4.94 -1.35
N VAL A 59 -1.92 4.42 -1.34
CA VAL A 59 -0.80 5.00 -0.59
C VAL A 59 -0.41 6.37 -1.16
N LYS A 60 -0.35 6.50 -2.49
CA LYS A 60 -0.07 7.78 -3.15
C LYS A 60 -1.10 8.84 -2.77
N LYS A 61 -2.40 8.50 -2.81
CA LYS A 61 -3.49 9.38 -2.37
C LYS A 61 -3.40 9.75 -0.87
N ALA A 62 -2.86 8.87 -0.04
CA ALA A 62 -2.69 9.14 1.38
C ALA A 62 -1.49 10.06 1.66
N ILE A 63 -0.37 9.88 0.95
CA ILE A 63 0.90 10.59 1.20
C ILE A 63 0.96 11.94 0.49
N GLU A 64 0.47 12.02 -0.74
CA GLU A 64 0.36 13.29 -1.48
C GLU A 64 -0.92 14.01 -1.03
N PRO A 65 -0.84 15.11 -0.26
CA PRO A 65 -1.98 16.02 -0.20
C PRO A 65 -2.18 16.52 -1.62
N VAL A 66 -3.45 16.57 -2.05
CA VAL A 66 -3.88 17.22 -3.28
C VAL A 66 -3.08 18.51 -3.51
N VAL A 67 -2.09 18.45 -4.41
CA VAL A 67 -1.56 19.65 -5.04
C VAL A 67 -2.59 19.98 -6.10
N ASN A 68 -3.54 20.84 -5.72
CA ASN A 68 -4.39 21.53 -6.68
C ASN A 68 -3.47 22.37 -7.57
N ASN A 69 -3.48 22.10 -8.86
CA ASN A 69 -3.24 23.10 -9.91
C ASN A 69 -4.02 22.68 -11.16
#